data_AF-A0A8J2YX64-F1
#
_entry.id   AF-A0A8J2YX64-F1
#
_cell.length_a   1.000
_cell.length_b   1.000
_cell.length_c   1.000
_cell.angle_alpha   90.00
_cell.angle_beta   90.00
_cell.angle_gamma   90.00
#
_symmetry.space_group_name_H-M   'P 1'
#
loop_
_entity.id
_entity.type
_entity.pdbx_description
1 polymer ?
#
loop_
_entity_poly.entity_id
_entity_poly.type
_entity_poly.pdbx_seq_one_letter_code
_entity_poly.pdbx_strand_id
1 'polypeptide(L)'
;MRYEILALVDQRWQIVQVIDDGRDELGRPFDRLDYEKLERRVEAAASAVLSQTGVSAVRVVRERERADGFVTRAEVLSRQAPPVPADKKVAVLDVAGPVPVCRGLDDLFARPACRAIGTMLRPLLDKLGATPIELVTYEATSQAVLQQDSAINTAISRAARAQEGDTERQRSNFLGNLVDRARLRVKAAQAERNMPRLGPEGLDALLDALEGRVAPEDFRFWAFRSLSAHFKGVSLYGKLEIVLDLAKPNPSAVGMGLLDEFAACLIDAPSLLKDVLGDQNELGPALLLLAQIAAGRAPAGAAADAPSVRLAAELAAGRLPQAHQALWSRILRSIEGRKRLTRGGANEEWAGLMTLERALLEIVPQAWQGPVQAAVLRRQTALREEVMDQL
;
A
#
# COMPACT_ATOMS: atom_id res chain seq x y z
N MET A 1 24.82 -24.61 -36.43
CA MET A 1 24.04 -23.35 -36.59
C MET A 1 23.71 -22.85 -35.21
N ARG A 2 23.82 -21.54 -34.98
CA ARG A 2 23.67 -20.96 -33.66
C ARG A 2 22.73 -19.77 -33.71
N TYR A 3 21.95 -19.58 -32.65
CA TYR A 3 21.09 -18.42 -32.47
C TYR A 3 21.54 -17.64 -31.24
N GLU A 4 21.77 -16.35 -31.39
CA GLU A 4 22.06 -15.43 -30.30
C GLU A 4 20.81 -14.57 -30.04
N ILE A 5 20.33 -14.59 -28.81
CA ILE A 5 19.24 -13.73 -28.35
C ILE A 5 19.88 -12.54 -27.64
N LEU A 6 19.61 -11.35 -28.16
CA LEU A 6 20.11 -10.10 -27.61
C LEU A 6 18.97 -9.29 -27.02
N ALA A 7 19.19 -8.75 -25.84
CA ALA A 7 18.27 -7.84 -25.15
C ALA A 7 18.82 -6.42 -25.18
N LEU A 8 17.95 -5.44 -25.38
CA LEU A 8 18.26 -4.02 -25.22
C LEU A 8 17.96 -3.60 -23.77
N VAL A 9 19.01 -3.41 -22.99
CA VAL A 9 18.97 -2.98 -21.58
C VAL A 9 19.81 -1.72 -21.44
N ASP A 10 19.27 -0.67 -20.83
CA ASP A 10 19.97 0.62 -20.65
C ASP A 10 20.63 1.15 -21.93
N GLN A 11 19.90 1.10 -23.04
CA GLN A 11 20.35 1.54 -24.37
C GLN A 11 21.54 0.74 -24.95
N ARG A 12 21.85 -0.44 -24.41
CA ARG A 12 22.92 -1.32 -24.91
C ARG A 12 22.38 -2.72 -25.23
N TRP A 13 22.81 -3.26 -26.37
CA TRP A 13 22.51 -4.63 -26.74
C TRP A 13 23.46 -5.59 -26.02
N GLN A 14 22.90 -6.57 -25.32
CA GLN A 14 23.65 -7.60 -24.62
C GLN A 14 23.18 -8.97 -25.08
N ILE A 15 24.11 -9.90 -25.31
CA ILE A 15 23.77 -11.31 -25.58
C ILE A 15 23.34 -11.91 -24.25
N VAL A 16 22.07 -12.29 -24.14
CA VAL A 16 21.50 -12.85 -22.91
C VAL A 16 21.37 -14.37 -22.97
N GLN A 17 21.31 -14.92 -24.18
CA GLN A 17 21.20 -16.36 -24.37
C GLN A 17 21.73 -16.78 -25.75
N VAL A 18 22.32 -17.97 -25.79
CA VAL A 18 22.78 -18.63 -27.01
C VAL A 18 22.07 -19.99 -27.11
N ILE A 19 21.57 -20.32 -28.29
CA ILE A 19 20.88 -21.58 -28.56
C ILE A 19 21.54 -22.22 -29.79
N ASP A 20 22.21 -23.35 -29.57
CA ASP A 20 22.76 -24.17 -30.65
C ASP A 20 21.70 -25.09 -31.25
N ASP A 21 21.91 -25.49 -32.50
CA ASP A 21 21.00 -26.37 -33.24
C ASP A 21 21.09 -27.84 -32.83
N GLY A 22 22.08 -28.22 -32.02
CA GLY A 22 22.20 -29.57 -31.44
C GLY A 22 22.42 -30.67 -32.47
N ARG A 23 22.86 -30.33 -33.68
CA ARG A 23 23.08 -31.32 -34.76
C ARG A 23 24.15 -32.33 -34.42
N ASP A 24 25.18 -31.91 -33.69
CA ASP A 24 26.29 -32.76 -33.30
C ASP A 24 25.87 -33.81 -32.25
N GLU A 25 24.76 -33.58 -31.56
CA GLU A 25 24.18 -34.48 -30.57
C GLU A 25 23.15 -35.45 -31.18
N LEU A 26 22.72 -35.20 -32.42
CA LEU A 26 21.74 -36.00 -33.14
C LEU A 26 22.45 -37.07 -33.97
N GLY A 27 22.31 -38.34 -33.57
CA GLY A 27 22.79 -39.50 -34.35
C GLY A 27 22.02 -39.77 -35.64
N ARG A 28 21.29 -38.78 -36.19
CA ARG A 28 20.48 -38.86 -37.42
C ARG A 28 20.51 -37.52 -38.17
N PRO A 29 20.20 -37.51 -39.48
CA PRO A 29 20.09 -36.26 -40.24
C PRO A 29 19.06 -35.30 -39.62
N PHE A 30 19.43 -34.02 -39.52
CA PHE A 30 18.58 -32.95 -39.00
C PHE A 30 17.48 -32.62 -40.01
N ASP A 31 16.23 -32.91 -39.66
CA ASP A 31 15.10 -32.79 -40.57
C ASP A 31 14.31 -31.48 -40.39
N ARG A 32 13.24 -31.32 -41.17
CA ARG A 32 12.37 -30.14 -41.10
C ARG A 32 11.67 -29.98 -39.74
N LEU A 33 11.27 -31.07 -39.09
CA LEU A 33 10.60 -31.02 -37.78
C LEU A 33 11.58 -30.55 -36.70
N ASP A 34 12.86 -30.90 -36.82
CA ASP A 34 13.91 -30.41 -35.93
C ASP A 34 14.14 -28.90 -36.09
N TYR A 35 14.09 -28.38 -37.33
CA TYR A 35 14.09 -26.93 -37.58
C TYR A 35 12.90 -26.21 -36.95
N GLU A 36 11.68 -26.72 -37.14
CA GLU A 36 10.47 -26.10 -36.60
C GLU A 36 10.47 -26.11 -35.05
N LYS A 37 10.98 -27.18 -34.42
CA LYS A 37 11.17 -27.23 -32.96
C LYS A 37 12.21 -26.22 -32.49
N LEU A 38 13.33 -26.09 -33.20
CA LEU A 38 14.39 -25.14 -32.88
C LEU A 38 13.88 -23.70 -32.96
N GLU A 39 13.16 -23.34 -34.03
CA GLU A 39 12.60 -21.99 -34.19
C GLU A 39 11.58 -21.66 -33.11
N ARG A 40 10.67 -22.57 -32.78
CA ARG A 40 9.73 -22.38 -31.65
C ARG A 40 10.45 -22.18 -30.32
N ARG A 41 11.53 -22.94 -30.06
CA ARG A 41 12.34 -22.80 -28.85
C ARG A 41 13.01 -21.43 -28.78
N VAL A 42 13.54 -20.95 -29.91
CA VAL A 42 14.17 -19.63 -30.03
C VAL A 42 13.15 -18.51 -29.85
N GLU A 43 11.97 -18.61 -30.45
CA GLU A 43 10.90 -17.62 -30.28
C GLU A 43 10.35 -17.56 -28.85
N ALA A 44 10.18 -18.72 -28.22
CA ALA A 44 9.76 -18.79 -26.82
C ALA A 44 10.79 -18.16 -25.89
N ALA A 45 12.07 -18.44 -26.09
CA ALA A 45 13.17 -17.85 -25.34
C ALA A 45 13.25 -16.32 -25.55
N ALA A 46 13.15 -15.85 -26.80
CA ALA A 46 13.12 -14.42 -27.11
C ALA A 46 11.93 -13.71 -26.47
N SER A 47 10.76 -14.36 -26.45
CA SER A 47 9.55 -13.81 -25.82
C SER A 47 9.66 -13.78 -24.30
N ALA A 48 10.28 -14.80 -23.69
CA ALA A 48 10.57 -14.82 -22.25
C ALA A 48 11.53 -13.69 -21.86
N VAL A 49 12.60 -13.46 -22.63
CA VAL A 49 13.52 -12.32 -22.42
C VAL A 49 12.79 -10.99 -22.56
N LEU A 50 11.92 -10.83 -23.57
CA LEU A 50 11.17 -9.59 -23.79
C LEU A 50 10.18 -9.28 -22.65
N SER A 51 9.73 -10.30 -21.91
CA SER A 51 8.84 -10.13 -20.76
C SER A 51 9.56 -9.71 -19.47
N GLN A 52 10.90 -9.68 -19.46
CA GLN A 52 11.68 -9.27 -18.30
C GLN A 52 11.64 -7.75 -18.10
N THR A 53 11.60 -7.32 -16.84
CA THR A 53 11.60 -5.90 -16.48
C THR A 53 12.92 -5.24 -16.90
N GLY A 54 12.86 -4.07 -17.53
CA GLY A 54 14.05 -3.32 -17.97
C GLY A 54 14.54 -3.67 -19.38
N VAL A 55 13.93 -4.66 -20.05
CA VAL A 55 14.22 -4.99 -21.45
C VAL A 55 13.31 -4.17 -22.37
N SER A 56 13.89 -3.31 -23.20
CA SER A 56 13.14 -2.46 -24.14
C SER A 56 12.86 -3.13 -25.48
N ALA A 57 13.73 -4.06 -25.90
CA ALA A 57 13.60 -4.81 -27.14
C ALA A 57 14.40 -6.11 -27.09
N VAL A 58 14.01 -7.07 -27.92
CA VAL A 58 14.76 -8.30 -28.16
C VAL A 58 14.99 -8.47 -29.65
N ARG A 59 16.21 -8.87 -30.01
CA ARG A 59 16.55 -9.31 -31.37
C ARG A 59 17.19 -10.69 -31.32
N VAL A 60 16.96 -11.47 -32.37
CA VAL A 60 17.57 -12.79 -32.54
C VAL A 60 18.44 -12.76 -33.80
N VAL A 61 19.71 -13.09 -33.62
CA VAL A 61 20.68 -13.19 -34.71
C VAL A 61 21.01 -14.66 -34.93
N ARG A 62 20.80 -15.13 -36.15
CA ARG A 62 21.15 -16.48 -36.57
C ARG A 62 22.54 -16.47 -37.22
N GLU A 63 23.41 -17.32 -36.72
CA GLU A 63 24.76 -17.53 -37.18
C GLU A 63 24.88 -18.88 -37.90
N ARG A 64 25.40 -18.85 -39.13
CA ARG A 64 25.64 -20.03 -39.96
C ARG A 64 27.08 -20.03 -40.43
N GLU A 65 27.81 -21.04 -40.03
CA GLU A 65 29.12 -21.35 -40.59
C GLU A 65 28.94 -22.21 -41.85
N ARG A 66 29.62 -21.81 -42.91
CA ARG A 66 29.69 -22.56 -44.18
C ARG A 66 30.90 -23.50 -44.15
N ALA A 67 30.93 -24.47 -45.06
CA ALA A 67 32.01 -25.47 -45.14
C ALA A 67 33.40 -24.86 -45.43
N ASP A 68 33.46 -23.61 -45.89
CA ASP A 68 34.68 -22.81 -46.10
C ASP A 68 35.13 -22.04 -44.85
N GLY A 69 34.48 -22.23 -43.70
CA GLY A 69 34.73 -21.52 -42.45
C GLY A 69 34.16 -20.10 -42.42
N PHE A 70 33.45 -19.66 -43.46
CA PHE A 70 32.84 -18.34 -43.48
C PHE A 70 31.56 -18.30 -42.65
N VAL A 71 31.50 -17.36 -41.71
CA VAL A 71 30.37 -17.21 -40.79
C VAL A 71 29.44 -16.08 -41.27
N THR A 72 28.18 -16.44 -41.54
CA THR A 72 27.12 -15.51 -41.92
C THR A 72 26.16 -15.25 -40.76
N ARG A 73 25.87 -13.97 -40.50
CA ARG A 73 24.94 -13.53 -39.45
C ARG A 73 23.72 -12.86 -40.08
N ALA A 74 22.53 -13.28 -39.69
CA ALA A 74 21.27 -12.68 -40.16
C ALA A 74 20.34 -12.44 -38.97
N GLU A 75 19.78 -11.24 -38.87
CA GLU A 75 18.69 -10.97 -37.93
C GLU A 75 17.42 -11.68 -38.42
N VAL A 76 16.87 -12.56 -37.58
CA VAL A 76 15.69 -13.38 -37.92
C VAL A 76 14.43 -12.91 -37.21
N LEU A 77 14.56 -12.21 -36.09
CA LEU A 77 13.45 -11.68 -35.32
C LEU A 77 13.88 -10.41 -34.59
N SER A 78 13.02 -9.39 -34.62
CA SER A 78 13.17 -8.16 -33.84
C SER A 78 11.81 -7.77 -33.29
N ARG A 79 11.70 -7.64 -31.98
CA ARG A 79 10.47 -7.25 -31.27
C ARG A 79 10.79 -6.18 -30.25
N GLN A 80 10.03 -5.10 -30.29
CA GLN A 80 10.03 -4.10 -29.22
C GLN A 80 9.06 -4.54 -28.13
N ALA A 81 9.39 -4.21 -26.88
CA ALA A 81 8.41 -4.37 -25.81
C ALA A 81 7.22 -3.46 -26.14
N PRO A 82 5.97 -3.89 -25.86
CA PRO A 82 4.84 -2.99 -25.96
C PRO A 82 5.15 -1.72 -25.15
N PRO A 83 4.80 -0.53 -25.65
CA PRO A 83 5.04 0.71 -24.91
C PRO A 83 4.45 0.54 -23.52
N VAL A 84 5.29 0.67 -22.49
CA VAL A 84 4.83 0.74 -21.11
C VAL A 84 3.79 1.84 -21.09
N PRO A 85 2.53 1.56 -20.71
CA PRO A 85 1.53 2.60 -20.61
C PRO A 85 2.14 3.71 -19.76
N ALA A 86 2.17 4.95 -20.27
CA ALA A 86 2.65 6.10 -19.53
C ALA A 86 2.11 5.98 -18.10
N ASP A 87 3.01 5.88 -17.11
CA ASP A 87 2.66 5.51 -15.74
C ASP A 87 1.42 6.32 -15.36
N LYS A 88 0.27 5.64 -15.22
CA LYS A 88 -1.02 6.31 -15.10
C LYS A 88 -0.88 7.28 -13.94
N LYS A 89 -1.04 8.59 -14.22
CA LYS A 89 -0.94 9.62 -13.19
C LYS A 89 -1.73 9.16 -11.98
N VAL A 90 -1.04 9.02 -10.85
CA VAL A 90 -1.68 8.60 -9.60
C VAL A 90 -2.78 9.60 -9.29
N ALA A 91 -4.01 9.10 -9.18
CA ALA A 91 -5.13 9.93 -8.77
C ALA A 91 -4.95 10.37 -7.31
N VAL A 92 -5.14 11.65 -7.06
CA VAL A 92 -5.22 12.19 -5.70
C VAL A 92 -6.68 12.22 -5.28
N LEU A 93 -6.98 11.73 -4.07
CA LEU A 93 -8.32 11.73 -3.50
C LEU A 93 -8.55 12.96 -2.61
N ASP A 94 -9.80 13.32 -2.36
CA ASP A 94 -10.17 14.40 -1.45
C ASP A 94 -10.28 13.89 -0.01
N VAL A 95 -9.92 14.76 0.95
CA VAL A 95 -10.14 14.52 2.37
C VAL A 95 -11.44 15.16 2.78
N ALA A 96 -12.29 14.39 3.47
CA ALA A 96 -13.52 14.91 4.04
C ALA A 96 -13.25 15.64 5.36
N GLY A 97 -13.80 16.86 5.48
CA GLY A 97 -13.69 17.69 6.68
C GLY A 97 -12.39 18.50 6.78
N PRO A 98 -12.23 19.30 7.84
CA PRO A 98 -11.07 20.15 8.03
C PRO A 98 -9.80 19.32 8.24
N VAL A 99 -8.71 19.72 7.60
CA VAL A 99 -7.39 19.14 7.82
C VAL A 99 -6.63 20.02 8.82
N PRO A 100 -6.15 19.49 9.96
CA PRO A 100 -5.39 20.29 10.91
C PRO A 100 -4.14 20.91 10.30
N VAL A 101 -3.81 22.13 10.75
CA VAL A 101 -2.71 22.93 10.23
C VAL A 101 -1.37 22.37 10.72
N CYS A 102 -0.52 21.92 9.79
CA CYS A 102 0.87 21.57 10.12
C CYS A 102 1.70 22.85 10.35
N ARG A 103 2.42 22.96 11.46
CA ARG A 103 3.30 24.09 11.81
C ARG A 103 4.79 23.70 11.72
N GLY A 104 5.09 22.42 11.84
CA GLY A 104 6.45 21.89 11.77
C GLY A 104 6.51 20.53 11.10
N LEU A 105 7.72 19.95 11.10
CA LEU A 105 7.95 18.59 10.60
C LEU A 105 7.22 17.56 11.47
N ASP A 106 7.17 17.77 12.78
CA ASP A 106 6.57 16.80 13.70
C ASP A 106 5.07 16.62 13.47
N ASP A 107 4.39 17.67 13.04
CA ASP A 107 2.98 17.61 12.65
C ASP A 107 2.75 16.72 11.43
N LEU A 108 3.75 16.55 10.55
CA LEU A 108 3.66 15.68 9.38
C LEU A 108 3.66 14.19 9.77
N PHE A 109 4.31 13.87 10.90
CA PHE A 109 4.36 12.53 11.51
C PHE A 109 3.21 12.28 12.48
N ALA A 110 2.39 13.30 12.77
CA ALA A 110 1.27 13.18 13.67
C ALA A 110 0.05 12.56 12.96
N ARG A 111 -0.75 11.84 13.73
CA ARG A 111 -1.95 11.14 13.26
C ARG A 111 -2.85 11.95 12.31
N PRO A 112 -3.16 13.25 12.56
CA PRO A 112 -4.04 13.99 11.65
C PRO A 112 -3.46 14.18 10.25
N ALA A 113 -2.16 14.50 10.14
CA ALA A 113 -1.50 14.62 8.86
C ALA A 113 -1.37 13.25 8.18
N CYS A 114 -0.98 12.21 8.92
CA CYS A 114 -0.92 10.85 8.39
C CYS A 114 -2.28 10.38 7.84
N ARG A 115 -3.40 10.72 8.50
CA ARG A 115 -4.75 10.43 7.99
C ARG A 115 -5.02 11.12 6.65
N ALA A 116 -4.68 12.41 6.56
CA ALA A 116 -4.88 13.20 5.35
C ALA A 116 -4.02 12.66 4.19
N ILE A 117 -2.72 12.44 4.44
CA ILE A 117 -1.78 11.83 3.49
C ILE A 117 -2.29 10.46 3.04
N GLY A 118 -2.70 9.61 3.99
CA GLY A 118 -3.20 8.26 3.74
C GLY A 118 -4.46 8.22 2.87
N THR A 119 -5.31 9.25 3.00
CA THR A 119 -6.50 9.40 2.17
C THR A 119 -6.13 9.94 0.79
N MET A 120 -5.42 11.07 0.71
CA MET A 120 -5.11 11.76 -0.55
C MET A 120 -4.25 10.90 -1.48
N LEU A 121 -3.27 10.19 -0.91
CA LEU A 121 -2.30 9.39 -1.66
C LEU A 121 -2.62 7.89 -1.61
N ARG A 122 -3.85 7.51 -1.26
CA ARG A 122 -4.24 6.09 -1.12
C ARG A 122 -3.85 5.24 -2.34
N PRO A 123 -4.11 5.64 -3.60
CA PRO A 123 -3.75 4.82 -4.75
C PRO A 123 -2.24 4.57 -4.87
N LEU A 124 -1.41 5.55 -4.51
CA LEU A 124 0.05 5.41 -4.50
C LEU A 124 0.51 4.50 -3.36
N LEU A 125 -0.02 4.73 -2.15
CA LEU A 125 0.32 3.93 -0.98
C LEU A 125 -0.07 2.46 -1.16
N ASP A 126 -1.19 2.17 -1.84
CA ASP A 126 -1.58 0.80 -2.20
C ASP A 126 -0.61 0.17 -3.20
N LYS A 127 -0.20 0.90 -4.26
CA LYS A 127 0.81 0.44 -5.22
C LYS A 127 2.16 0.11 -4.54
N LEU A 128 2.51 0.87 -3.51
CA LEU A 128 3.75 0.69 -2.74
C LEU A 128 3.63 -0.30 -1.58
N GLY A 129 2.41 -0.71 -1.20
CA GLY A 129 2.18 -1.48 0.02
C GLY A 129 2.67 -0.75 1.28
N ALA A 130 2.54 0.58 1.34
CA ALA A 130 3.13 1.43 2.38
C ALA A 130 2.09 2.23 3.17
N THR A 131 2.48 2.66 4.36
CA THR A 131 1.72 3.59 5.20
C THR A 131 2.21 5.04 5.03
N PRO A 132 1.40 6.04 5.42
CA PRO A 132 1.83 7.44 5.48
C PRO A 132 3.08 7.65 6.34
N ILE A 133 3.22 6.93 7.46
CA ILE A 133 4.39 7.02 8.33
C ILE A 133 5.65 6.56 7.59
N GLU A 134 5.59 5.42 6.88
CA GLU A 134 6.71 4.93 6.07
C GLU A 134 7.09 5.91 4.97
N LEU A 135 6.10 6.56 4.33
CA LEU A 135 6.33 7.54 3.29
C LEU A 135 7.22 8.70 3.76
N VAL A 136 7.02 9.15 5.00
CA VAL A 136 7.72 10.33 5.55
C VAL A 136 8.94 9.98 6.41
N THR A 137 9.20 8.69 6.68
CA THR A 137 10.32 8.24 7.54
C THR A 137 11.30 7.28 6.85
N TYR A 138 10.91 6.67 5.72
CA TYR A 138 11.71 5.63 5.05
C TYR A 138 12.06 5.99 3.61
N GLU A 139 13.36 5.92 3.29
CA GLU A 139 13.89 6.43 2.02
C GLU A 139 13.34 5.69 0.81
N ALA A 140 13.26 4.37 0.83
CA ALA A 140 12.79 3.61 -0.34
C ALA A 140 11.36 4.03 -0.74
N THR A 141 10.48 4.23 0.25
CA THR A 141 9.11 4.71 0.03
C THR A 141 9.12 6.18 -0.41
N SER A 142 9.93 7.03 0.23
CA SER A 142 10.06 8.45 -0.13
C SER A 142 10.58 8.66 -1.55
N GLN A 143 11.51 7.82 -2.03
CA GLN A 143 12.10 7.90 -3.38
C GLN A 143 11.10 7.45 -4.45
N ALA A 144 10.33 6.40 -4.19
CA ALA A 144 9.28 5.95 -5.11
C ALA A 144 8.23 7.05 -5.38
N VAL A 145 8.07 7.97 -4.43
CA VAL A 145 7.17 9.12 -4.55
C VAL A 145 7.76 10.29 -5.35
N LEU A 146 9.08 10.43 -5.46
CA LEU A 146 9.70 11.44 -6.35
C LEU A 146 9.37 11.19 -7.82
N GLN A 147 9.14 9.94 -8.19
CA GLN A 147 8.68 9.58 -9.54
C GLN A 147 7.25 10.06 -9.81
N GLN A 148 6.53 10.57 -8.80
CA GLN A 148 5.13 10.99 -8.83
C GLN A 148 4.95 12.45 -8.39
N ASP A 149 5.90 13.34 -8.69
CA ASP A 149 5.88 14.74 -8.24
C ASP A 149 4.56 15.49 -8.55
N SER A 150 3.92 15.17 -9.68
CA SER A 150 2.60 15.78 -10.02
C SER A 150 1.49 15.43 -9.01
N ALA A 151 1.47 14.20 -8.50
CA ALA A 151 0.50 13.77 -7.49
C ALA A 151 0.79 14.42 -6.14
N ILE A 152 2.07 14.57 -5.78
CA ILE A 152 2.46 15.24 -4.54
C ILE A 152 2.11 16.71 -4.55
N ASN A 153 2.40 17.43 -5.63
CA ASN A 153 2.01 18.83 -5.76
C ASN A 153 0.49 19.01 -5.71
N THR A 154 -0.26 18.09 -6.34
CA THR A 154 -1.73 18.10 -6.27
C THR A 154 -2.23 17.85 -4.84
N ALA A 155 -1.63 16.91 -4.11
CA ALA A 155 -1.99 16.65 -2.71
C ALA A 155 -1.64 17.83 -1.80
N ILE A 156 -0.51 18.50 -2.02
CA ILE A 156 -0.12 19.72 -1.31
C ILE A 156 -1.16 20.83 -1.51
N SER A 157 -1.56 21.10 -2.75
CA SER A 157 -2.56 22.13 -3.04
C SER A 157 -3.92 21.81 -2.40
N ARG A 158 -4.35 20.53 -2.43
CA ARG A 158 -5.60 20.12 -1.77
C ARG A 158 -5.52 20.22 -0.25
N ALA A 159 -4.40 19.83 0.34
CA ALA A 159 -4.18 19.96 1.78
C ALA A 159 -4.14 21.44 2.21
N ALA A 160 -3.52 22.30 1.41
CA ALA A 160 -3.49 23.75 1.63
C ALA A 160 -4.89 24.36 1.60
N ARG A 161 -5.72 23.96 0.63
CA ARG A 161 -7.13 24.42 0.55
C ARG A 161 -7.99 23.93 1.71
N ALA A 162 -7.69 22.75 2.27
CA ALA A 162 -8.43 22.16 3.39
C ALA A 162 -7.96 22.63 4.78
N GLN A 163 -6.84 23.37 4.84
CA GLN A 163 -6.31 23.96 6.07
C GLN A 163 -6.80 25.40 6.22
N GLU A 164 -7.41 25.73 7.35
CA GLU A 164 -7.92 27.06 7.65
C GLU A 164 -6.80 28.02 8.10
N GLY A 165 -6.95 29.32 7.82
CA GLY A 165 -6.11 30.40 8.36
C GLY A 165 -5.33 31.21 7.31
N ASP A 166 -4.45 30.56 6.56
CA ASP A 166 -3.61 31.22 5.54
C ASP A 166 -4.26 31.26 4.16
N THR A 167 -3.74 32.08 3.23
CA THR A 167 -4.12 31.95 1.81
C THR A 167 -3.63 30.62 1.25
N GLU A 168 -4.39 30.01 0.32
CA GLU A 168 -4.03 28.73 -0.31
C GLU A 168 -2.60 28.73 -0.88
N ARG A 169 -2.15 29.86 -1.44
CA ARG A 169 -0.80 30.01 -2.00
C ARG A 169 0.29 29.99 -0.93
N GLN A 170 0.14 30.78 0.14
CA GLN A 170 1.10 30.79 1.26
C GLN A 170 1.17 29.40 1.89
N ARG A 171 0.02 28.77 2.06
CA ARG A 171 -0.11 27.46 2.67
C ARG A 171 0.49 26.35 1.80
N SER A 172 0.24 26.37 0.50
CA SER A 172 0.85 25.43 -0.46
C SER A 172 2.37 25.54 -0.46
N ASN A 173 2.91 26.77 -0.47
CA ASN A 173 4.36 26.98 -0.41
C ASN A 173 4.96 26.46 0.90
N PHE A 174 4.29 26.71 2.03
CA PHE A 174 4.74 26.24 3.33
C PHE A 174 4.74 24.71 3.43
N LEU A 175 3.66 24.07 2.98
CA LEU A 175 3.55 22.60 2.94
C LEU A 175 4.58 21.99 1.98
N GLY A 176 4.80 22.60 0.81
CA GLY A 176 5.86 22.19 -0.12
C GLY A 176 7.24 22.20 0.54
N ASN A 177 7.59 23.31 1.20
CA ASN A 177 8.85 23.43 1.96
C ASN A 177 8.94 22.41 3.11
N LEU A 178 7.82 22.06 3.77
CA LEU A 178 7.80 21.01 4.79
C LEU A 178 8.08 19.63 4.18
N VAL A 179 7.44 19.30 3.05
CA VAL A 179 7.65 18.03 2.33
C VAL A 179 9.11 17.91 1.88
N ASP A 180 9.70 18.98 1.33
CA ASP A 180 11.11 18.97 0.92
C ASP A 180 12.06 18.80 2.10
N ARG A 181 11.79 19.47 3.23
CA ARG A 181 12.56 19.27 4.47
C ARG A 181 12.44 17.85 5.00
N ALA A 182 11.25 17.25 4.96
CA ALA A 182 11.03 15.87 5.37
C ALA A 182 11.84 14.90 4.48
N ARG A 183 11.81 15.10 3.16
CA ARG A 183 12.60 14.32 2.18
C ARG A 183 14.10 14.42 2.45
N LEU A 184 14.61 15.63 2.69
CA LEU A 184 16.02 15.83 3.04
C LEU A 184 16.39 15.14 4.37
N ARG A 185 15.52 15.21 5.38
CA ARG A 185 15.72 14.52 6.67
C ARG A 185 15.78 13.00 6.49
N VAL A 186 14.87 12.41 5.70
CA VAL A 186 14.87 10.98 5.39
C VAL A 186 16.16 10.56 4.67
N LYS A 187 16.60 11.33 3.67
CA LYS A 187 17.84 11.07 2.94
C LYS A 187 19.06 11.15 3.86
N ALA A 188 19.15 12.18 4.70
CA ALA A 188 20.23 12.30 5.69
C ALA A 188 20.24 11.12 6.67
N ALA A 189 19.06 10.73 7.16
CA ALA A 189 18.90 9.61 8.08
C ALA A 189 19.23 8.24 7.47
N GLN A 190 19.28 8.11 6.14
CA GLN A 190 19.81 6.90 5.49
C GLN A 190 21.34 6.86 5.52
N ALA A 191 22.00 8.00 5.40
CA ALA A 191 23.46 8.08 5.42
C ALA A 191 24.04 7.74 6.81
N GLU A 192 23.24 7.91 7.87
CA GLU A 192 23.62 7.59 9.24
C GLU A 192 23.89 6.10 9.44
N ARG A 193 25.12 5.80 9.87
CA ARG A 193 25.58 4.43 10.15
C ARG A 193 25.36 4.09 11.62
N ASN A 194 25.19 2.80 11.90
CA ASN A 194 25.11 2.24 13.25
C ASN A 194 23.91 2.72 14.09
N MET A 195 22.84 3.21 13.46
CA MET A 195 21.61 3.49 14.19
C MET A 195 20.97 2.20 14.73
N PRO A 196 20.41 2.22 15.97
CA PRO A 196 19.69 1.09 16.54
C PRO A 196 18.62 0.55 15.58
N ARG A 197 18.44 -0.77 15.60
CA ARG A 197 17.46 -1.48 14.77
C ARG A 197 16.62 -2.36 15.66
N LEU A 198 15.37 -2.60 15.25
CA LEU A 198 14.51 -3.55 15.93
C LEU A 198 15.16 -4.95 15.85
N GLY A 199 15.51 -5.48 17.03
CA GLY A 199 16.13 -6.78 17.20
C GLY A 199 15.24 -7.74 17.99
N PRO A 200 15.76 -8.92 18.36
CA PRO A 200 15.01 -9.92 19.13
C PRO A 200 14.62 -9.44 20.54
N GLU A 201 15.35 -8.47 21.10
CA GLU A 201 15.06 -7.84 22.40
C GLU A 201 13.77 -7.00 22.39
N GLY A 202 13.18 -6.76 21.21
CA GLY A 202 11.87 -6.12 21.08
C GLY A 202 11.91 -4.59 21.00
N LEU A 203 10.72 -4.00 21.11
CA LEU A 203 10.50 -2.58 20.87
C LEU A 203 11.12 -1.69 21.96
N ASP A 204 10.93 -2.02 23.24
CA ASP A 204 11.43 -1.17 24.32
C ASP A 204 12.95 -1.09 24.32
N ALA A 205 13.66 -2.21 24.08
CA ALA A 205 15.11 -2.19 23.93
C ALA A 205 15.59 -1.30 22.78
N LEU A 206 14.84 -1.24 21.68
CA LEU A 206 15.11 -0.28 20.59
C LEU A 206 14.90 1.16 21.05
N LEU A 207 13.83 1.45 21.80
CA LEU A 207 13.53 2.79 22.30
C LEU A 207 14.59 3.26 23.31
N ASP A 208 14.98 2.42 24.25
CA ASP A 208 16.03 2.71 25.23
C ASP A 208 17.38 3.01 24.53
N ALA A 209 17.71 2.23 23.50
CA ALA A 209 18.92 2.45 22.70
C ALA A 209 18.89 3.76 21.89
N LEU A 210 17.69 4.25 21.54
CA LEU A 210 17.53 5.54 20.86
C LEU A 210 17.61 6.71 21.83
N GLU A 211 17.02 6.61 23.02
CA GLU A 211 16.98 7.70 24.01
C GLU A 211 18.39 8.22 24.37
N GLY A 212 19.38 7.34 24.47
CA GLY A 212 20.78 7.72 24.72
C GLY A 212 21.58 8.20 23.50
N ARG A 213 20.99 8.21 22.29
CA ARG A 213 21.73 8.39 21.03
C ARG A 213 21.23 9.53 20.15
N VAL A 214 19.97 9.92 20.29
CA VAL A 214 19.36 10.96 19.46
C VAL A 214 18.80 12.08 20.33
N ALA A 215 18.69 13.28 19.78
CA ALA A 215 18.07 14.39 20.50
C ALA A 215 16.58 14.07 20.78
N PRO A 216 16.01 14.54 21.90
CA PRO A 216 14.61 14.28 22.25
C PRO A 216 13.60 14.64 21.14
N GLU A 217 13.83 15.74 20.42
CA GLU A 217 13.04 16.18 19.27
C GLU A 217 13.16 15.25 18.04
N ASP A 218 14.24 14.48 17.94
CA ASP A 218 14.49 13.52 16.86
C ASP A 218 14.04 12.10 17.22
N PHE A 219 13.83 11.81 18.50
CA PHE A 219 13.51 10.48 19.02
C PHE A 219 12.39 9.79 18.25
N ARG A 220 11.26 10.50 18.09
CA ARG A 220 10.06 9.95 17.44
C ARG A 220 10.29 9.64 15.96
N PHE A 221 11.01 10.50 15.24
CA PHE A 221 11.36 10.26 13.85
C PHE A 221 12.22 9.00 13.72
N TRP A 222 13.24 8.84 14.58
CA TRP A 222 14.12 7.68 14.56
C TRP A 222 13.42 6.38 14.97
N ALA A 223 12.50 6.44 15.93
CA ALA A 223 11.69 5.29 16.32
C ALA A 223 10.81 4.81 15.15
N PHE A 224 10.06 5.72 14.52
CA PHE A 224 9.26 5.36 13.34
C PHE A 224 10.11 4.90 12.16
N ARG A 225 11.24 5.56 11.90
CA ARG A 225 12.16 5.14 10.84
C ARG A 225 12.68 3.72 11.07
N SER A 226 12.99 3.36 12.31
CA SER A 226 13.50 2.03 12.67
C SER A 226 12.44 0.95 12.49
N LEU A 227 11.19 1.24 12.88
CA LEU A 227 10.03 0.38 12.61
C LEU A 227 9.75 0.26 11.10
N SER A 228 9.72 1.37 10.36
CA SER A 228 9.54 1.38 8.91
C SER A 228 10.60 0.57 8.18
N ALA A 229 11.86 0.59 8.66
CA ALA A 229 12.93 -0.23 8.10
C ALA A 229 12.69 -1.74 8.33
N HIS A 230 12.06 -2.12 9.44
CA HIS A 230 11.68 -3.51 9.72
C HIS A 230 10.51 -3.99 8.83
N PHE A 231 9.66 -3.08 8.36
CA PHE A 231 8.55 -3.39 7.45
C PHE A 231 8.93 -3.53 5.97
N LYS A 232 10.22 -3.40 5.64
CA LYS A 232 10.68 -3.44 4.24
C LYS A 232 10.27 -4.74 3.56
N GLY A 233 9.50 -4.62 2.47
CA GLY A 233 9.06 -5.77 1.66
C GLY A 233 7.90 -6.57 2.26
N VAL A 234 7.33 -6.12 3.39
CA VAL A 234 6.19 -6.77 4.05
C VAL A 234 4.89 -6.20 3.49
N SER A 235 3.87 -7.05 3.31
CA SER A 235 2.51 -6.62 2.92
C SER A 235 1.84 -5.81 4.05
N LEU A 236 0.79 -5.05 3.75
CA LEU A 236 0.06 -4.32 4.80
C LEU A 236 -0.49 -5.28 5.87
N TYR A 237 -0.95 -6.46 5.47
CA TYR A 237 -1.40 -7.51 6.39
C TYR A 237 -0.27 -7.99 7.30
N GLY A 238 0.89 -8.35 6.74
CA GLY A 238 2.04 -8.77 7.53
C GLY A 238 2.58 -7.66 8.46
N LYS A 239 2.45 -6.38 8.07
CA LYS A 239 2.79 -5.26 8.96
C LYS A 239 1.85 -5.19 10.16
N LEU A 240 0.56 -5.45 9.97
CA LEU A 240 -0.39 -5.54 11.07
C LEU A 240 -0.01 -6.70 12.02
N GLU A 241 0.36 -7.86 11.48
CA GLU A 241 0.84 -9.00 12.28
C GLU A 241 2.05 -8.61 13.14
N ILE A 242 3.07 -7.99 12.54
CA ILE A 242 4.25 -7.52 13.26
C ILE A 242 3.87 -6.50 14.33
N VAL A 243 3.01 -5.53 14.03
CA VAL A 243 2.54 -4.54 15.01
C VAL A 243 1.87 -5.22 16.21
N LEU A 244 1.01 -6.22 15.96
CA LEU A 244 0.35 -6.99 17.01
C LEU A 244 1.33 -7.91 17.76
N ASP A 245 2.39 -8.41 17.11
CA ASP A 245 3.43 -9.22 17.76
C ASP A 245 4.27 -8.36 18.72
N LEU A 246 4.60 -7.14 18.30
CA LEU A 246 5.33 -6.17 19.12
C LEU A 246 4.48 -5.61 20.26
N ALA A 247 3.15 -5.63 20.15
CA ALA A 247 2.24 -5.25 21.23
C ALA A 247 2.12 -6.34 22.31
N LYS A 248 2.26 -7.63 21.94
CA LYS A 248 2.09 -8.78 22.83
C LYS A 248 2.91 -8.75 24.13
N PRO A 249 4.20 -8.35 24.15
CA PRO A 249 4.96 -8.25 25.40
C PRO A 249 4.53 -7.09 26.30
N ASN A 250 3.49 -6.33 25.93
CA ASN A 250 3.05 -5.09 26.58
C ASN A 250 4.20 -4.08 26.70
N PRO A 251 4.64 -3.49 25.57
CA PRO A 251 5.71 -2.51 25.60
C PRO A 251 5.33 -1.30 26.45
N SER A 252 6.33 -0.47 26.76
CA SER A 252 6.17 0.83 27.40
C SER A 252 5.05 1.66 26.75
N ALA A 253 4.49 2.63 27.49
CA ALA A 253 3.44 3.51 26.96
C ALA A 253 3.87 4.25 25.68
N VAL A 254 5.16 4.60 25.58
CA VAL A 254 5.75 5.19 24.37
C VAL A 254 5.74 4.20 23.21
N GLY A 255 6.21 2.96 23.44
CA GLY A 255 6.18 1.90 22.43
C GLY A 255 4.76 1.58 21.96
N MET A 256 3.83 1.45 22.89
CA MET A 256 2.42 1.20 22.57
C MET A 256 1.81 2.35 21.75
N GLY A 257 2.14 3.60 22.08
CA GLY A 257 1.71 4.76 21.30
C GLY A 257 2.21 4.75 19.85
N LEU A 258 3.46 4.36 19.62
CA LEU A 258 4.02 4.22 18.26
C LEU A 258 3.32 3.10 17.47
N LEU A 259 3.06 1.96 18.12
CA LEU A 259 2.35 0.84 17.50
C LEU A 259 0.90 1.19 17.16
N ASP A 260 0.20 1.91 18.05
CA ASP A 260 -1.16 2.40 17.82
C ASP A 260 -1.25 3.33 16.60
N GLU A 261 -0.28 4.22 16.43
CA GLU A 261 -0.23 5.10 15.26
C GLU A 261 -0.01 4.36 13.94
N PHE A 262 0.87 3.35 13.95
CA PHE A 262 1.02 2.46 12.80
C PHE A 262 -0.24 1.65 12.53
N ALA A 263 -0.84 1.06 13.56
CA ALA A 263 -2.10 0.31 13.44
C ALA A 263 -3.21 1.19 12.87
N ALA A 264 -3.32 2.45 13.32
CA ALA A 264 -4.30 3.39 12.81
C ALA A 264 -4.08 3.72 11.33
N CYS A 265 -2.82 3.91 10.91
CA CYS A 265 -2.46 4.14 9.50
C CYS A 265 -2.75 2.91 8.61
N LEU A 266 -2.52 1.71 9.15
CA LEU A 266 -2.82 0.45 8.50
C LEU A 266 -4.33 0.29 8.30
N ILE A 267 -5.13 0.51 9.34
CA ILE A 267 -6.60 0.43 9.33
C ILE A 267 -7.24 1.41 8.34
N ASP A 268 -6.63 2.57 8.12
CA ASP A 268 -7.11 3.52 7.11
C ASP A 268 -7.06 2.93 5.69
N ALA A 269 -6.21 1.91 5.43
CA ALA A 269 -6.11 1.24 4.13
C ALA A 269 -7.28 0.27 3.87
N PRO A 270 -8.11 0.50 2.82
CA PRO A 270 -9.19 -0.40 2.47
C PRO A 270 -8.75 -1.82 2.08
N SER A 271 -7.57 -1.95 1.48
CA SER A 271 -6.96 -3.22 1.05
C SER A 271 -6.71 -4.13 2.25
N LEU A 272 -6.03 -3.62 3.28
CA LEU A 272 -5.79 -4.35 4.52
C LEU A 272 -7.08 -4.89 5.13
N LEU A 273 -8.13 -4.07 5.22
CA LEU A 273 -9.36 -4.50 5.88
C LEU A 273 -10.10 -5.59 5.10
N LYS A 274 -9.96 -5.65 3.78
CA LYS A 274 -10.46 -6.80 3.02
C LYS A 274 -9.68 -8.06 3.39
N ASP A 275 -8.36 -7.96 3.52
CA ASP A 275 -7.51 -9.10 3.91
C ASP A 275 -7.85 -9.57 5.34
N VAL A 276 -8.10 -8.64 6.27
CA VAL A 276 -8.47 -8.95 7.67
C VAL A 276 -9.88 -9.54 7.80
N LEU A 277 -10.84 -9.07 7.00
CA LEU A 277 -12.24 -9.54 7.05
C LEU A 277 -12.48 -10.78 6.18
N GLY A 278 -11.54 -11.13 5.31
CA GLY A 278 -11.71 -12.18 4.31
C GLY A 278 -12.71 -11.81 3.22
N ASP A 279 -13.18 -12.83 2.48
CA ASP A 279 -14.14 -12.62 1.40
C ASP A 279 -15.50 -12.19 1.94
N GLN A 280 -15.92 -10.98 1.59
CA GLN A 280 -17.19 -10.39 2.01
C GLN A 280 -18.01 -10.01 0.79
N ASN A 281 -19.13 -10.71 0.62
CA ASN A 281 -19.99 -10.54 -0.55
C ASN A 281 -20.79 -9.23 -0.55
N GLU A 282 -21.06 -8.69 0.63
CA GLU A 282 -21.90 -7.52 0.86
C GLU A 282 -21.29 -6.56 1.87
N LEU A 283 -21.61 -5.27 1.76
CA LEU A 283 -21.04 -4.25 2.64
C LEU A 283 -21.66 -4.30 4.05
N GLY A 284 -22.96 -4.57 4.18
CA GLY A 284 -23.64 -4.65 5.47
C GLY A 284 -22.98 -5.64 6.45
N PRO A 285 -22.86 -6.94 6.09
CA PRO A 285 -22.15 -7.93 6.90
C PRO A 285 -20.68 -7.55 7.19
N ALA A 286 -19.97 -7.01 6.20
CA ALA A 286 -18.59 -6.54 6.39
C ALA A 286 -18.49 -5.43 7.44
N LEU A 287 -19.44 -4.48 7.47
CA LEU A 287 -19.48 -3.41 8.46
C LEU A 287 -19.82 -3.93 9.86
N LEU A 288 -20.71 -4.92 9.96
CA LEU A 288 -21.01 -5.54 11.24
C LEU A 288 -19.78 -6.27 11.81
N LEU A 289 -19.06 -7.03 10.97
CA LEU A 289 -17.84 -7.70 11.38
C LEU A 289 -16.76 -6.71 11.82
N LEU A 290 -16.60 -5.61 11.07
CA LEU A 290 -15.68 -4.54 11.44
C LEU A 290 -16.07 -3.88 12.77
N ALA A 291 -17.37 -3.67 13.01
CA ALA A 291 -17.88 -3.12 14.26
C ALA A 291 -17.71 -4.09 15.44
N GLN A 292 -17.80 -5.40 15.22
CA GLN A 292 -17.49 -6.41 16.25
C GLN A 292 -16.02 -6.32 16.67
N ILE A 293 -15.10 -6.29 15.69
CA ILE A 293 -13.66 -6.11 15.96
C ILE A 293 -13.42 -4.78 16.69
N ALA A 294 -14.04 -3.69 16.23
CA ALA A 294 -13.92 -2.38 16.87
C ALA A 294 -14.46 -2.36 18.31
N ALA A 295 -15.51 -3.14 18.60
CA ALA A 295 -16.05 -3.32 19.94
C ALA A 295 -15.25 -4.33 20.80
N GLY A 296 -14.12 -4.81 20.29
CA GLY A 296 -13.25 -5.75 20.99
C GLY A 296 -13.76 -7.20 21.01
N ARG A 297 -14.67 -7.56 20.08
CA ARG A 297 -15.23 -8.91 19.96
C ARG A 297 -14.55 -9.66 18.82
N ALA A 298 -14.12 -10.89 19.12
CA ALA A 298 -13.54 -11.77 18.12
C ALA A 298 -14.57 -12.15 17.04
N PRO A 299 -14.22 -12.09 15.74
CA PRO A 299 -15.03 -12.64 14.67
C PRO A 299 -15.39 -14.11 14.90
N ALA A 300 -16.66 -14.47 14.66
CA ALA A 300 -17.09 -15.86 14.78
C ALA A 300 -16.35 -16.75 13.77
N GLY A 301 -15.82 -17.89 14.25
CA GLY A 301 -15.12 -18.87 13.41
C GLY A 301 -13.70 -18.49 13.00
N ALA A 302 -13.18 -17.32 13.42
CA ALA A 302 -11.78 -16.97 13.19
C ALA A 302 -10.85 -17.79 14.09
N ALA A 303 -9.66 -18.11 13.57
CA ALA A 303 -8.61 -18.76 14.36
C ALA A 303 -8.15 -17.85 15.51
N ALA A 304 -7.77 -18.44 16.64
CA ALA A 304 -7.42 -17.69 17.84
C ALA A 304 -6.21 -16.75 17.67
N ASP A 305 -5.29 -17.10 16.76
CA ASP A 305 -4.11 -16.34 16.40
C ASP A 305 -4.32 -15.40 15.19
N ALA A 306 -5.52 -15.38 14.61
CA ALA A 306 -5.81 -14.51 13.47
C ALA A 306 -5.65 -13.03 13.86
N PRO A 307 -5.12 -12.18 12.97
CA PRO A 307 -4.93 -10.74 13.24
C PRO A 307 -6.22 -10.01 13.62
N SER A 308 -7.38 -10.44 13.11
CA SER A 308 -8.68 -9.87 13.48
C SER A 308 -9.04 -10.14 14.96
N VAL A 309 -8.76 -11.33 15.47
CA VAL A 309 -8.99 -11.72 16.87
C VAL A 309 -8.01 -10.98 17.79
N ARG A 310 -6.74 -10.95 17.40
CA ARG A 310 -5.68 -10.25 18.13
C ARG A 310 -5.93 -8.75 18.20
N LEU A 311 -6.28 -8.13 17.07
CA LEU A 311 -6.66 -6.71 17.02
C LEU A 311 -7.87 -6.43 17.92
N ALA A 312 -8.91 -7.27 17.88
CA ALA A 312 -10.06 -7.12 18.77
C ALA A 312 -9.64 -7.18 20.25
N ALA A 313 -8.73 -8.09 20.63
CA ALA A 313 -8.23 -8.18 22.00
C ALA A 313 -7.46 -6.91 22.44
N GLU A 314 -6.61 -6.36 21.57
CA GLU A 314 -5.88 -5.11 21.84
C GLU A 314 -6.82 -3.90 21.99
N LEU A 315 -7.88 -3.85 21.18
CA LEU A 315 -8.91 -2.80 21.25
C LEU A 315 -9.76 -2.93 22.52
N ALA A 316 -10.15 -4.16 22.88
CA ALA A 316 -10.88 -4.44 24.12
C ALA A 316 -10.08 -4.02 25.36
N ALA A 317 -8.75 -4.19 25.31
CA ALA A 317 -7.84 -3.78 26.36
C ALA A 317 -7.56 -2.26 26.39
N GLY A 318 -8.11 -1.49 25.44
CA GLY A 318 -7.91 -0.04 25.37
C GLY A 318 -6.48 0.40 25.01
N ARG A 319 -5.64 -0.52 24.49
CA ARG A 319 -4.23 -0.24 24.19
C ARG A 319 -4.01 0.44 22.84
N LEU A 320 -5.01 0.40 21.96
CA LEU A 320 -4.97 0.95 20.59
C LEU A 320 -6.05 2.03 20.35
N PRO A 321 -6.04 3.15 21.10
CA PRO A 321 -7.10 4.16 21.00
C PRO A 321 -7.21 4.84 19.63
N GLN A 322 -6.11 5.08 18.93
CA GLN A 322 -6.13 5.72 17.60
C GLN A 322 -6.56 4.74 16.51
N ALA A 323 -6.15 3.48 16.61
CA ALA A 323 -6.66 2.41 15.74
C ALA A 323 -8.16 2.18 15.97
N HIS A 324 -8.62 2.20 17.22
CA HIS A 324 -10.04 2.17 17.58
C HIS A 324 -10.81 3.33 16.93
N GLN A 325 -10.29 4.56 17.05
CA GLN A 325 -10.88 5.73 16.40
C GLN A 325 -10.91 5.60 14.87
N ALA A 326 -9.84 5.05 14.26
CA ALA A 326 -9.76 4.84 12.82
C ALA A 326 -10.84 3.88 12.32
N LEU A 327 -11.05 2.76 13.03
CA LEU A 327 -12.10 1.78 12.71
C LEU A 327 -13.50 2.41 12.76
N TRP A 328 -13.85 3.06 13.86
CA TRP A 328 -15.17 3.69 13.99
C TRP A 328 -15.39 4.81 12.98
N SER A 329 -14.38 5.66 12.76
CA SER A 329 -14.45 6.70 11.75
C SER A 329 -14.68 6.11 10.34
N ARG A 330 -14.13 4.93 10.07
CA ARG A 330 -14.35 4.24 8.79
C ARG A 330 -15.75 3.62 8.71
N ILE A 331 -16.23 2.98 9.77
CA ILE A 331 -17.57 2.42 9.84
C ILE A 331 -18.59 3.53 9.53
N LEU A 332 -18.48 4.67 10.21
CA LEU A 332 -19.35 5.84 10.01
C LEU A 332 -19.32 6.32 8.55
N ARG A 333 -18.13 6.56 7.98
CA ARG A 333 -18.01 6.99 6.56
C ARG A 333 -18.58 5.98 5.58
N SER A 334 -18.56 4.69 5.93
CA SER A 334 -19.09 3.63 5.06
C SER A 334 -20.62 3.55 5.13
N ILE A 335 -21.20 3.78 6.31
CA ILE A 335 -22.66 3.90 6.49
C ILE A 335 -23.20 5.13 5.74
N GLU A 336 -22.50 6.25 5.83
CA GLU A 336 -22.85 7.50 5.12
C GLU A 336 -22.55 7.45 3.62
N GLY A 337 -21.72 6.50 3.21
CA GLY A 337 -21.29 6.35 1.84
C GLY A 337 -22.43 6.02 0.89
N ARG A 338 -22.19 6.20 -0.41
CA ARG A 338 -23.17 5.87 -1.46
C ARG A 338 -23.21 4.39 -1.82
N LYS A 339 -22.21 3.60 -1.40
CA LYS A 339 -22.13 2.18 -1.72
C LYS A 339 -23.27 1.44 -1.02
N ARG A 340 -24.00 0.62 -1.78
CA ARG A 340 -25.09 -0.19 -1.24
C ARG A 340 -24.58 -1.19 -0.19
N LEU A 341 -25.36 -1.35 0.88
CA LEU A 341 -25.13 -2.32 1.95
C LEU A 341 -25.38 -3.74 1.45
N THR A 342 -26.40 -3.91 0.60
CA THR A 342 -26.83 -5.19 0.01
C THR A 342 -26.66 -5.17 -1.51
N ARG A 343 -26.73 -6.34 -2.16
CA ARG A 343 -26.80 -6.42 -3.64
C ARG A 343 -28.19 -6.16 -4.21
N GLY A 344 -29.15 -5.93 -3.31
CA GLY A 344 -30.57 -5.85 -3.58
C GLY A 344 -31.09 -4.55 -4.17
N GLY A 345 -32.41 -4.52 -4.36
CA GLY A 345 -33.19 -3.32 -4.66
C GLY A 345 -33.35 -2.40 -3.44
N ALA A 346 -34.02 -1.25 -3.61
CA ALA A 346 -34.15 -0.24 -2.55
C ALA A 346 -34.81 -0.76 -1.26
N ASN A 347 -35.81 -1.65 -1.37
CA ASN A 347 -36.45 -2.27 -0.21
C ASN A 347 -35.51 -3.19 0.58
N GLU A 348 -34.67 -3.95 -0.11
CA GLU A 348 -33.67 -4.83 0.52
C GLU A 348 -32.55 -3.99 1.16
N GLU A 349 -32.16 -2.89 0.51
CA GLU A 349 -31.21 -1.92 1.08
C GLU A 349 -31.75 -1.28 2.36
N TRP A 350 -33.03 -0.90 2.39
CA TRP A 350 -33.70 -0.36 3.59
C TRP A 350 -33.73 -1.40 4.72
N ALA A 351 -34.17 -2.63 4.43
CA ALA A 351 -34.20 -3.71 5.40
C ALA A 351 -32.78 -4.05 5.92
N GLY A 352 -31.78 -4.02 5.03
CA GLY A 352 -30.37 -4.20 5.36
C GLY A 352 -29.85 -3.11 6.31
N LEU A 353 -30.21 -1.84 6.06
CA LEU A 353 -29.85 -0.73 6.94
C LEU A 353 -30.49 -0.86 8.34
N MET A 354 -31.78 -1.22 8.42
CA MET A 354 -32.44 -1.42 9.73
C MET A 354 -31.82 -2.59 10.50
N THR A 355 -31.44 -3.66 9.79
CA THR A 355 -30.76 -4.81 10.40
C THR A 355 -29.39 -4.42 10.93
N LEU A 356 -28.62 -3.67 10.14
CA LEU A 356 -27.32 -3.15 10.53
C LEU A 356 -27.44 -2.21 11.74
N GLU A 357 -28.38 -1.27 11.74
CA GLU A 357 -28.63 -0.36 12.85
C GLU A 357 -28.89 -1.11 14.16
N ARG A 358 -29.84 -2.06 14.15
CA ARG A 358 -30.16 -2.87 15.33
C ARG A 358 -28.93 -3.61 15.85
N ALA A 359 -28.20 -4.28 14.96
CA ALA A 359 -27.01 -5.04 15.33
C ALA A 359 -25.88 -4.13 15.85
N LEU A 360 -25.71 -2.93 15.28
CA LEU A 360 -24.72 -1.97 15.74
C LEU A 360 -25.06 -1.45 17.14
N LEU A 361 -26.33 -1.15 17.43
CA LEU A 361 -26.76 -0.65 18.74
C LEU A 361 -26.49 -1.65 19.89
N GLU A 362 -26.41 -2.95 19.61
CA GLU A 362 -26.07 -3.98 20.59
C GLU A 362 -24.56 -4.05 20.93
N ILE A 363 -23.70 -3.51 20.07
CA ILE A 363 -22.25 -3.70 20.17
C ILE A 363 -21.46 -2.39 20.27
N VAL A 364 -22.04 -1.28 19.82
CA VAL A 364 -21.37 0.02 19.78
C VAL A 364 -21.11 0.54 21.20
N PRO A 365 -19.87 0.95 21.53
CA PRO A 365 -19.58 1.61 22.80
C PRO A 365 -20.38 2.92 22.94
N GLN A 366 -20.70 3.32 24.18
CA GLN A 366 -21.52 4.50 24.47
C GLN A 366 -21.01 5.78 23.76
N ALA A 367 -19.69 5.97 23.70
CA ALA A 367 -19.06 7.12 23.03
C ALA A 367 -19.38 7.22 21.52
N TRP A 368 -19.76 6.11 20.88
CA TRP A 368 -20.02 6.03 19.44
C TRP A 368 -21.50 5.89 19.08
N GLN A 369 -22.40 5.71 20.06
CA GLN A 369 -23.85 5.58 19.83
C GLN A 369 -24.43 6.78 19.06
N GLY A 370 -24.19 8.00 19.55
CA GLY A 370 -24.68 9.22 18.90
C GLY A 370 -24.17 9.39 17.46
N PRO A 371 -22.86 9.30 17.20
CA PRO A 371 -22.32 9.32 15.84
C PRO A 371 -22.91 8.25 14.91
N VAL A 372 -23.09 7.01 15.39
CA VAL A 372 -23.67 5.92 14.59
C VAL A 372 -25.13 6.20 14.26
N GLN A 373 -25.94 6.61 15.24
CA GLN A 373 -27.34 6.98 15.00
C GLN A 373 -27.45 8.12 13.98
N ALA A 374 -26.60 9.14 14.09
CA ALA A 374 -26.58 10.26 13.16
C ALA A 374 -26.20 9.82 11.72
N ALA A 375 -25.22 8.91 11.58
CA ALA A 375 -24.83 8.35 10.29
C ALA A 375 -25.95 7.51 9.65
N VAL A 376 -26.61 6.66 10.45
CA VAL A 376 -27.75 5.86 10.00
C VAL A 376 -28.91 6.77 9.58
N LEU A 377 -29.26 7.77 10.37
CA LEU A 377 -30.33 8.72 10.04
C LEU A 377 -30.05 9.45 8.72
N ARG A 378 -28.81 9.93 8.49
CA ARG A 378 -28.42 10.52 7.20
C ARG A 378 -28.64 9.55 6.04
N ARG A 379 -28.25 8.29 6.21
CA ARG A 379 -28.43 7.24 5.19
C ARG A 379 -29.91 6.93 4.95
N GLN A 380 -30.74 6.89 6.00
CA GLN A 380 -32.19 6.71 5.91
C GLN A 380 -32.84 7.84 5.09
N THR A 381 -32.48 9.09 5.36
CA THR A 381 -33.00 10.24 4.59
C THR A 381 -32.64 10.13 3.12
N ALA A 382 -31.38 9.82 2.80
CA ALA A 382 -30.93 9.66 1.41
C ALA A 382 -31.65 8.51 0.68
N LEU A 383 -31.90 7.38 1.34
CA LEU A 383 -32.62 6.26 0.74
C LEU A 383 -34.10 6.58 0.52
N ARG A 384 -34.74 7.36 1.41
CA ARG A 384 -36.13 7.79 1.21
C ARG A 384 -36.26 8.68 -0.01
N GLU A 385 -35.33 9.62 -0.19
CA GLU A 385 -35.27 10.47 -1.38
C GLU A 385 -35.12 9.62 -2.66
N GLU A 386 -34.21 8.64 -2.68
CA GLU A 386 -34.01 7.74 -3.83
C GLU A 386 -35.27 6.91 -4.16
N VAL A 387 -36.02 6.45 -3.15
CA VAL A 387 -37.28 5.71 -3.36
C VAL A 387 -38.38 6.62 -3.90
N MET A 388 -38.47 7.86 -3.42
CA MET A 388 -39.46 8.83 -3.88
C MET A 388 -39.19 9.29 -5.32
N ASP A 389 -37.94 9.42 -5.72
CA ASP A 389 -37.54 9.78 -7.09
C ASP A 389 -37.79 8.66 -8.13
N GLN A 390 -38.04 7.43 -7.69
CA GLN A 390 -38.32 6.26 -8.54
C GLN A 390 -39.82 6.00 -8.75
N LEU A 391 -40.70 6.74 -8.06
CA LEU A 391 -42.15 6.71 -8.18
C LEU A 391 -42.65 7.85 -9.08
#